data_AF-A0A926CQ82-F1
#
_entry.id   AF-A0A926CQ82-F1
#
_cell.length_a   1.000
_cell.length_b   1.000
_cell.length_c   1.000
_cell.angle_alpha   90.00
_cell.angle_beta   90.00
_cell.angle_gamma   90.00
#
_symmetry.space_group_name_H-M   'P 1'
#
loop_
_entity.id
_entity.type
_entity.pdbx_description
1 polymer ?
#
loop_
_entity_poly.entity_id
_entity_poly.type
_entity_poly.pdbx_seq_one_letter_code
_entity_poly.pdbx_strand_id
1 'polypeptide(L)'
;MRIPAPGPAVMDEASAAKWIDPRGPDGVTLIAQHEQARPNQYPGLLTGDAPKAMMLFDLEADPSEQHDVSGTHPEIVQRLRALFEKMEEQVPKGGTPERHGASGIRRLTGGQLQYDREPAYVRSKPSTRGKQQ
;
A
#
# COMPACT_ATOMS: atom_id res chain seq x y z
N MET A 1 3.78 19.19 -0.79
CA MET A 1 3.33 18.78 0.56
C MET A 1 2.68 17.41 0.43
N ARG A 2 3.10 16.41 1.22
CA ARG A 2 2.45 15.08 1.19
C ARG A 2 1.13 15.15 1.95
N ILE A 3 0.08 14.57 1.37
CA ILE A 3 -1.22 14.39 2.04
C ILE A 3 -1.09 13.12 2.88
N PRO A 4 -1.43 13.15 4.19
CA PRO A 4 -1.32 11.97 5.02
C PRO A 4 -2.36 10.91 4.59
N ALA A 5 -1.99 9.64 4.66
CA ALA A 5 -2.89 8.54 4.33
C ALA A 5 -3.97 8.37 5.42
N PRO A 6 -5.17 7.88 5.07
CA PRO A 6 -6.29 7.74 6.01
C PRO A 6 -6.15 6.60 7.03
N GLY A 7 -4.95 6.04 7.22
CA GLY A 7 -4.69 4.93 8.15
C GLY A 7 -4.93 3.52 7.55
N PRO A 8 -4.78 2.47 8.37
CA PRO A 8 -4.99 1.08 7.95
C PRO A 8 -6.46 0.80 7.64
N ALA A 9 -6.72 0.05 6.57
CA ALA A 9 -8.06 -0.42 6.25
C ALA A 9 -8.39 -1.67 7.09
N VAL A 10 -9.33 -1.52 8.01
CA VAL A 10 -9.82 -2.57 8.91
C VAL A 10 -11.28 -2.86 8.61
N MET A 11 -11.69 -4.12 8.69
CA MET A 11 -13.12 -4.46 8.58
C MET A 11 -13.81 -4.23 9.92
N ASP A 12 -15.06 -3.76 9.87
CA ASP A 12 -15.93 -3.79 11.05
C ASP A 12 -16.29 -5.23 11.44
N GLU A 13 -16.79 -5.42 12.65
CA GLU A 13 -17.11 -6.74 13.21
C GLU A 13 -18.17 -7.49 12.39
N ALA A 14 -19.20 -6.81 11.90
CA ALA A 14 -20.29 -7.42 11.13
C ALA A 14 -19.84 -7.88 9.74
N SER A 15 -18.96 -7.10 9.11
CA SER A 15 -18.32 -7.40 7.83
C SER A 15 -17.31 -8.54 7.96
N ALA A 16 -16.48 -8.51 9.01
CA ALA A 16 -15.50 -9.56 9.28
C ALA A 16 -16.14 -10.91 9.63
N ALA A 17 -17.30 -10.92 10.30
CA ALA A 17 -18.03 -12.14 10.61
C ALA A 17 -18.54 -12.86 9.35
N LYS A 18 -18.89 -12.11 8.30
CA LYS A 18 -19.38 -12.64 7.01
C LYS A 18 -18.25 -12.97 6.04
N TRP A 19 -17.03 -12.50 6.32
CA TRP A 19 -15.90 -12.69 5.45
C TRP A 19 -15.35 -14.12 5.54
N ILE A 20 -15.17 -14.75 4.38
CA ILE A 20 -14.62 -16.09 4.22
C ILE A 20 -13.23 -15.94 3.61
N ASP A 21 -12.20 -16.43 4.31
CA ASP A 21 -10.83 -16.45 3.77
C ASP A 21 -10.68 -17.64 2.81
N PRO A 22 -10.50 -17.43 1.50
CA PRO A 22 -10.25 -18.53 0.56
C PRO A 22 -8.91 -19.24 0.81
N ARG A 23 -8.03 -18.68 1.65
CA ARG A 23 -6.74 -19.25 2.05
C ARG A 23 -6.72 -19.65 3.53
N GLY A 24 -7.87 -19.64 4.20
CA GLY A 24 -7.98 -20.09 5.58
C GLY A 24 -7.81 -21.60 5.69
N PRO A 25 -7.32 -22.11 6.84
CA PRO A 25 -7.27 -23.54 7.10
C PRO A 25 -8.68 -24.12 7.15
N ASP A 26 -8.99 -24.98 6.18
CA ASP A 26 -10.24 -25.71 6.06
C ASP A 26 -10.14 -27.13 6.66
N GLY A 27 -8.96 -27.52 7.15
CA GLY A 27 -8.68 -28.85 7.70
C GLY A 27 -8.55 -29.95 6.64
N VAL A 28 -8.68 -29.63 5.36
CA VAL A 28 -8.60 -30.59 4.23
C VAL A 28 -7.50 -30.17 3.24
N THR A 29 -7.58 -28.94 2.75
CA THR A 29 -6.63 -28.32 1.80
C THR A 29 -5.45 -27.69 2.53
N LEU A 30 -5.71 -27.07 3.68
CA LEU A 30 -4.71 -26.36 4.48
C LEU A 30 -4.77 -26.85 5.93
N ILE A 31 -3.75 -27.61 6.34
CA ILE A 31 -3.59 -28.13 7.69
C ILE A 31 -2.79 -27.10 8.51
N ALA A 32 -3.48 -26.10 9.05
CA ALA A 32 -2.92 -25.10 9.96
C ALA A 32 -3.84 -24.85 11.15
N GLN A 33 -3.36 -24.10 12.15
CA GLN A 33 -4.13 -23.72 13.33
C GLN A 33 -5.36 -22.90 12.93
N HIS A 34 -6.52 -23.23 13.52
CA HIS A 34 -7.78 -22.56 13.20
C HIS A 34 -7.83 -21.09 13.66
N GLU A 35 -7.06 -20.73 14.69
CA GLU A 35 -7.04 -19.40 15.31
C GLU A 35 -6.15 -18.43 14.51
N GLN A 36 -6.56 -18.11 13.29
CA GLN A 36 -5.89 -17.09 12.49
C GLN A 36 -6.49 -15.70 12.76
N ALA A 37 -5.63 -14.69 12.80
CA ALA A 37 -6.05 -13.29 12.92
C ALA A 37 -6.96 -12.91 11.74
N ARG A 38 -8.12 -12.35 12.06
CA ARG A 38 -9.13 -11.90 11.09
C ARG A 38 -8.88 -10.44 10.67
N PRO A 39 -9.46 -9.98 9.54
CA PRO A 39 -9.28 -8.62 9.04
C PRO A 39 -9.72 -7.49 9.99
N ASN A 40 -10.49 -7.79 11.04
CA ASN A 40 -10.88 -6.85 12.11
C ASN A 40 -9.95 -6.90 13.34
N GLN A 41 -9.03 -7.86 13.42
CA GLN A 41 -8.10 -8.05 14.54
C GLN A 41 -6.76 -7.39 14.22
N TYR A 42 -6.77 -6.08 13.98
CA TYR A 42 -5.55 -5.33 13.75
C TYR A 42 -4.71 -5.27 15.04
N PRO A 43 -3.40 -5.58 14.99
CA PRO A 43 -2.58 -5.66 16.20
C PRO A 43 -2.21 -4.29 16.79
N GLY A 44 -2.48 -3.19 16.08
CA GLY A 44 -2.17 -1.83 16.50
C GLY A 44 -3.40 -1.05 17.00
N LEU A 45 -3.15 0.15 17.52
CA LEU A 45 -4.19 1.10 17.90
C LEU A 45 -4.85 1.68 16.63
N LEU A 46 -6.17 1.83 16.68
CA LEU A 46 -6.99 2.43 15.63
C LEU A 46 -7.57 3.80 16.07
N THR A 47 -7.20 4.23 17.27
CA THR A 47 -7.64 5.45 17.92
C THR A 47 -6.61 6.56 17.75
N GLY A 48 -7.01 7.80 18.07
CA GLY A 48 -6.16 8.98 18.02
C GLY A 48 -6.75 10.08 17.17
N ASP A 49 -6.03 11.18 17.09
CA ASP A 49 -6.41 12.33 16.29
C ASP A 49 -6.36 12.01 14.79
N ALA A 50 -7.25 12.64 14.03
CA ALA A 50 -7.32 12.43 12.60
C ALA A 50 -6.02 12.90 11.91
N PRO A 51 -5.54 12.15 10.90
CA PRO A 51 -4.28 12.48 10.23
C PRO A 51 -4.35 13.87 9.60
N LYS A 52 -3.39 14.72 9.98
CA LYS A 52 -3.24 16.10 9.51
C LYS A 52 -1.79 16.37 9.15
N ALA A 53 -1.57 17.29 8.22
CA ALA A 53 -0.21 17.73 7.92
C ALA A 53 0.36 18.57 9.07
N MET A 54 1.66 18.41 9.35
CA MET A 54 2.41 19.15 10.39
C MET A 54 1.95 18.89 11.83
N MET A 55 1.50 17.67 12.15
CA MET A 55 1.26 17.25 13.53
C MET A 55 2.56 17.18 14.32
N LEU A 56 2.46 17.37 15.63
CA LEU A 56 3.57 17.25 16.58
C LEU A 56 3.15 16.30 17.69
N PHE A 57 4.01 15.33 17.99
CA PHE A 57 3.80 14.35 19.04
C PHE A 57 4.97 14.38 20.02
N ASP A 58 4.66 14.15 21.29
CA ASP A 58 5.66 13.88 22.31
C ASP A 58 5.83 12.37 22.44
N LEU A 59 6.93 11.82 21.93
CA LEU A 59 7.14 10.37 21.90
C LEU A 59 7.44 9.77 23.29
N GLU A 60 7.84 10.58 24.28
CA GLU A 60 8.07 10.08 25.64
C GLU A 60 6.73 9.90 26.37
N ALA A 61 5.82 10.87 26.24
CA ALA A 61 4.51 10.83 26.86
C ALA A 61 3.47 10.05 26.04
N ASP A 62 3.60 10.04 24.72
CA ASP A 62 2.68 9.41 23.77
C ASP A 62 3.45 8.60 22.69
N PRO A 63 3.95 7.40 23.05
CA PRO A 63 4.68 6.55 22.11
C PRO A 63 3.82 6.01 20.95
N SER A 64 2.49 6.11 21.07
CA SER A 64 1.53 5.63 20.07
C SER A 64 1.01 6.74 19.16
N GLU A 65 1.53 7.97 19.29
CA GLU A 65 1.22 9.12 18.43
C GLU A 65 -0.29 9.39 18.30
N GLN A 66 -1.01 9.32 19.43
CA GLN A 66 -2.46 9.50 19.47
C GLN A 66 -2.91 10.97 19.61
N HIS A 67 -2.06 11.86 20.14
CA HIS A 67 -2.45 13.22 20.50
C HIS A 67 -1.58 14.29 19.84
N ASP A 68 -2.18 15.12 18.99
CA ASP A 68 -1.50 16.23 18.33
C ASP A 68 -1.35 17.44 19.27
N VAL A 69 -0.11 17.78 19.60
CA VAL A 69 0.23 18.97 20.39
C VAL A 69 0.71 20.16 19.54
N SER A 70 0.59 20.07 18.21
CA SER A 70 1.06 21.12 17.29
C SER A 70 0.42 22.49 17.53
N GLY A 71 -0.84 22.52 17.97
CA GLY A 71 -1.57 23.75 18.29
C GLY A 71 -1.05 24.46 19.54
N THR A 72 -0.50 23.70 20.50
CA THR A 72 0.02 24.22 21.76
C THR A 72 1.48 24.66 21.64
N HIS A 73 2.24 24.06 20.70
CA HIS A 73 3.67 24.32 20.51
C HIS A 73 4.04 24.71 19.06
N PRO A 74 3.47 25.79 18.51
CA PRO A 74 3.72 26.21 17.14
C PRO A 74 5.20 26.58 16.88
N GLU A 75 5.92 27.05 17.87
CA GLU A 75 7.34 27.37 17.80
C GLU A 75 8.21 26.14 17.56
N ILE A 76 7.86 25.00 18.17
CA ILE A 76 8.57 23.73 17.99
C ILE A 76 8.32 23.20 16.58
N VAL A 77 7.07 23.26 16.10
CA VAL A 77 6.72 22.86 14.73
C VAL A 77 7.52 23.65 13.70
N GLN A 78 7.64 24.97 13.87
CA GLN A 78 8.42 25.82 12.95
C GLN A 78 9.91 25.47 12.98
N ARG A 79 10.48 25.25 14.17
CA ARG A 79 11.88 24.87 14.31
C ARG A 79 12.18 23.53 13.64
N LEU A 80 11.37 22.51 13.90
CA LEU A 80 11.54 21.18 13.30
C LEU A 80 11.33 21.22 11.79
N ARG A 81 10.36 21.99 11.31
CA ARG A 81 10.14 22.22 9.89
C ARG A 81 11.36 22.83 9.21
N ALA A 82 11.97 23.86 9.78
CA ALA A 82 13.16 24.49 9.22
C ALA A 82 14.35 23.50 9.15
N LEU A 83 14.51 22.65 10.17
CA LEU A 83 15.53 21.59 10.15
C LEU A 83 15.26 20.55 9.05
N PHE A 84 14.00 20.16 8.87
CA PHE A 84 13.58 19.26 7.81
C PHE A 84 13.84 19.84 6.42
N GLU A 85 13.46 21.09 6.18
CA GLU A 85 13.68 21.77 4.89
C GLU A 85 15.18 21.84 4.55
N LYS A 86 16.03 22.18 5.53
CA LYS A 86 17.49 22.20 5.37
C LYS A 86 18.07 20.82 5.03
N MET A 87 17.49 19.75 5.55
CA MET A 87 17.90 18.37 5.24
C MET A 87 17.43 17.98 3.84
N GLU A 88 16.18 18.28 3.49
CA GLU A 88 15.60 17.90 2.21
C GLU A 88 16.34 18.54 1.02
N GLU A 89 16.90 19.75 1.18
CA GLU A 89 17.79 20.36 0.19
C GLU A 89 19.06 19.55 -0.11
N GLN A 90 19.54 18.77 0.86
CA GLN A 90 20.75 17.95 0.71
C GLN A 90 20.45 16.58 0.09
N VAL A 91 19.19 16.16 0.07
CA VAL A 91 18.79 14.86 -0.44
C VAL A 91 18.53 14.97 -1.95
N PRO A 92 19.28 14.26 -2.80
CA PRO A 92 18.98 14.24 -4.23
C PRO A 92 17.57 13.68 -4.42
N LYS A 93 16.73 14.39 -5.17
CA LYS A 93 15.38 13.93 -5.50
C LYS A 93 15.51 12.71 -6.40
N GLY A 94 15.45 11.52 -5.79
CA GLY A 94 15.45 10.26 -6.51
C GLY A 94 14.31 10.27 -7.53
N GLY A 95 14.64 10.01 -8.80
CA GLY A 95 13.63 9.77 -9.81
C GLY A 95 12.77 8.57 -9.42
N THR A 96 11.53 8.52 -9.90
CA THR A 96 10.74 7.30 -9.84
C THR A 96 11.61 6.18 -10.41
N PRO A 97 11.92 5.10 -9.67
CA PRO A 97 12.65 3.99 -10.27
C PRO A 97 11.88 3.59 -11.53
N GLU A 98 12.59 3.46 -12.67
CA GLU A 98 11.96 2.91 -13.86
C GLU A 98 11.32 1.60 -13.44
N ARG A 99 10.00 1.59 -13.35
CA ARG A 99 9.26 0.36 -13.21
C ARG A 99 9.46 -0.30 -14.56
N HIS A 100 10.43 -1.21 -14.64
CA HIS A 100 10.38 -2.28 -15.63
C HIS A 100 9.09 -3.03 -15.30
N GLY A 101 7.98 -2.56 -15.87
CA GLY A 101 6.68 -3.15 -15.68
C GLY A 101 6.83 -4.63 -15.95
N ALA A 102 6.24 -5.44 -15.07
CA ALA A 102 6.12 -6.87 -15.28
C ALA A 102 5.70 -7.05 -16.74
N SER A 103 6.61 -7.55 -17.57
CA SER A 103 6.29 -7.89 -18.95
C SER A 103 5.04 -8.72 -18.86
N GLY A 104 3.94 -8.25 -19.47
CA GLY A 104 2.61 -8.84 -19.28
C GLY A 104 2.69 -10.35 -19.36
N ILE A 105 1.88 -11.05 -18.53
CA ILE A 105 1.86 -12.51 -18.40
C ILE A 105 2.09 -13.15 -19.78
N ARG A 106 3.29 -13.71 -20.00
CA ARG A 106 3.57 -14.46 -21.22
C ARG A 106 2.75 -15.73 -21.13
N ARG A 107 1.63 -15.78 -21.86
CA ARG A 107 0.88 -17.03 -22.05
C ARG A 107 1.72 -17.92 -22.94
N LEU A 108 2.43 -18.88 -22.33
CA LEU A 108 3.05 -19.98 -23.04
C LEU A 108 1.92 -20.90 -23.53
N THR A 109 1.48 -20.72 -24.78
CA THR A 109 0.68 -21.74 -25.47
C THR A 109 1.62 -22.82 -25.97
N GLY A 110 1.80 -23.87 -25.17
CA GLY A 110 2.54 -25.06 -25.59
C GLY A 110 2.99 -25.90 -24.41
N GLY A 111 2.31 -27.03 -24.17
CA GLY A 111 2.72 -28.07 -23.20
C GLY A 111 3.98 -28.85 -23.61
N GLN A 112 4.88 -28.25 -24.41
CA GLN A 112 6.20 -28.78 -24.68
C GLN A 112 7.22 -27.76 -24.20
N LEU A 113 7.95 -28.11 -23.14
CA LEU A 113 9.12 -27.37 -22.68
C LEU A 113 10.20 -27.38 -23.77
N GLN A 114 10.13 -26.44 -24.70
CA GLN A 114 11.17 -26.16 -25.68
C GLN A 114 11.71 -24.76 -25.38
N TYR A 115 12.84 -24.72 -24.66
CA TYR A 115 13.45 -23.47 -24.20
C TYR A 115 14.13 -22.65 -25.30
N ASP A 116 14.32 -23.23 -26.49
CA ASP A 116 15.08 -22.62 -27.60
C ASP A 116 14.21 -21.86 -28.61
N ARG A 117 12.88 -21.81 -28.39
CA ARG A 117 11.95 -21.11 -29.29
C ARG A 117 11.63 -19.73 -28.75
N GLU A 118 12.32 -18.71 -29.26
CA GLU A 118 11.90 -17.33 -29.03
C GLU A 118 10.59 -17.03 -29.79
N PRO A 119 9.59 -16.40 -29.15
CA PRO A 119 8.34 -16.06 -29.82
C PRO A 119 8.57 -14.93 -30.82
N ALA A 120 8.24 -15.17 -32.09
CA ALA A 120 8.25 -14.13 -33.11
C ALA A 120 7.20 -13.05 -32.80
N TYR A 121 7.64 -11.79 -32.71
CA TYR A 121 6.78 -10.64 -32.47
C TYR A 121 5.88 -10.39 -33.70
N VAL A 122 4.59 -10.74 -33.60
CA VAL A 122 3.59 -10.40 -34.63
C VAL A 122 2.92 -9.08 -34.24
N ARG A 123 3.22 -8.03 -35.00
CA ARG A 123 2.57 -6.72 -34.86
C ARG A 123 1.16 -6.81 -35.44
N SER A 124 0.12 -6.87 -34.60
CA SER A 124 -1.27 -6.82 -35.08
C SER A 124 -1.59 -5.43 -35.64
N LYS A 125 -2.18 -5.39 -36.84
CA LYS A 125 -2.60 -4.12 -37.49
C LYS A 125 -3.81 -3.52 -36.76
N PRO A 126 -3.93 -2.19 -36.66
CA PRO A 126 -5.06 -1.54 -36.01
C PRO A 126 -6.36 -1.76 -36.79
N SER A 127 -7.42 -2.12 -36.05
CA SER A 127 -8.78 -2.33 -36.55
C SER A 127 -9.39 -1.01 -37.06
N THR A 128 -9.79 -0.99 -38.33
CA THR A 128 -10.53 0.12 -38.94
C THR A 128 -12.00 0.04 -38.49
N ARG A 129 -12.43 0.94 -37.62
CA ARG A 129 -13.82 1.06 -37.17
C ARG A 129 -14.63 1.81 -38.24
N GLY A 130 -15.39 1.06 -39.05
CA GLY A 130 -16.34 1.63 -40.01
C GLY A 130 -17.49 2.36 -39.30
N LYS A 131 -17.74 3.62 -39.67
CA LYS A 131 -18.94 4.38 -39.30
C LYS A 131 -20.13 3.83 -40.07
N GLN A 132 -21.19 3.41 -39.37
CA GLN A 132 -22.50 3.16 -39.96
C GLN A 132 -23.28 4.47 -39.99
N GLN A 133 -23.90 4.76 -41.14
CA GLN A 133 -24.97 5.74 -41.32
C GLN A 133 -26.31 5.00 -41.26
#